data_AF-A0A972IQ81-F1
#
_entry.id   AF-A0A972IQ81-F1
#
_cell.length_a   1.000
_cell.length_b   1.000
_cell.length_c   1.000
_cell.angle_alpha   90.00
_cell.angle_beta   90.00
_cell.angle_gamma   90.00
#
_symmetry.space_group_name_H-M   'P 1'
#
loop_
_entity.id
_entity.type
_entity.pdbx_description
1 polymer ?
#
loop_
_entity_poly.entity_id
_entity_poly.type
_entity_poly.pdbx_seq_one_letter_code
_entity_poly.pdbx_strand_id
1 'polypeptide(L)'
;MKKKLDFLTKAKLIYSGELLIFAIAFLIIAILEFTQVIKINETHHTFFNWLTLFGGTWLIADFLWALFSKKRQKKVAMLDKVLHLPLGIYLVSFDLFCLITQPTNQLIYQYGIPIAIGFISICYGFEAIYHFFKPIPVVLEMAEEEEKEALKKLEEQQTEEIIVEEKGKDAEQDVKND
;
A
#
# COMPACT_ATOMS: atom_id res chain seq x y z
N MET A 1 13.22 18.69 -24.20
CA MET A 1 12.49 17.49 -23.73
C MET A 1 12.67 17.36 -22.22
N LYS A 2 11.73 17.85 -21.40
CA LYS A 2 11.65 17.44 -19.99
C LYS A 2 11.39 15.94 -20.03
N LYS A 3 12.33 15.12 -19.55
CA LYS A 3 12.15 13.66 -19.45
C LYS A 3 10.80 13.43 -18.77
N LYS A 4 9.82 12.92 -19.52
CA LYS A 4 8.66 12.21 -18.97
C LYS A 4 9.26 11.31 -17.91
N LEU A 5 8.96 11.56 -16.64
CA LEU A 5 9.30 10.62 -15.58
C LEU A 5 8.78 9.28 -16.08
N ASP A 6 9.69 8.35 -16.34
CA ASP A 6 9.36 7.00 -16.79
C ASP A 6 8.21 6.49 -15.90
N PHE A 7 7.09 6.05 -16.48
CA PHE A 7 5.85 5.78 -15.74
C PHE A 7 6.10 4.89 -14.53
N LEU A 8 7.00 3.92 -14.70
CA LEU A 8 7.51 3.06 -13.67
C LEU A 8 8.15 3.83 -12.49
N THR A 9 8.95 4.86 -12.75
CA THR A 9 9.57 5.70 -11.71
C THR A 9 8.51 6.50 -10.94
N LYS A 10 7.47 7.00 -11.62
CA LYS A 10 6.35 7.68 -10.96
C LYS A 10 5.56 6.71 -10.07
N ALA A 11 5.23 5.53 -10.58
CA ALA A 11 4.51 4.50 -9.82
C ALA A 11 5.28 4.03 -8.58
N LYS A 12 6.60 3.79 -8.71
CA LYS A 12 7.48 3.50 -7.56
C LYS A 12 7.45 4.60 -6.51
N LEU A 13 7.53 5.86 -6.93
CA LEU A 13 7.58 7.01 -6.04
C LEU A 13 6.26 7.15 -5.26
N ILE A 14 5.12 6.98 -5.92
CA ILE A 14 3.80 7.05 -5.30
C ILE A 14 3.66 5.92 -4.27
N TYR A 15 3.89 4.67 -4.68
CA TYR A 15 3.76 3.51 -3.79
C TYR A 15 4.67 3.61 -2.57
N SER A 16 5.95 3.92 -2.77
CA SER A 16 6.92 4.06 -1.67
C SER A 16 6.59 5.27 -0.79
N GLY A 17 6.07 6.34 -1.37
CA GLY A 17 5.62 7.53 -0.66
C GLY A 17 4.42 7.25 0.25
N GLU A 18 3.43 6.50 -0.23
CA GLU A 18 2.27 6.07 0.57
C GLU A 18 2.71 5.23 1.78
N LEU A 19 3.59 4.25 1.57
CA LEU A 19 4.14 3.43 2.65
C LEU A 19 4.88 4.30 3.68
N LEU A 20 5.67 5.27 3.24
CA LEU A 20 6.39 6.18 4.14
C LEU A 20 5.43 7.06 4.95
N ILE A 21 4.36 7.55 4.35
CA ILE A 21 3.32 8.34 5.05
C ILE A 21 2.67 7.46 6.12
N PHE A 22 2.31 6.22 5.81
CA PHE A 22 1.78 5.29 6.80
C PHE A 22 2.78 5.01 7.92
N ALA A 23 4.06 4.79 7.60
CA ALA A 23 5.11 4.60 8.59
C ALA A 23 5.19 5.78 9.57
N ILE A 24 5.18 7.02 9.08
CA ILE A 24 5.22 8.22 9.91
C ILE A 24 3.94 8.34 10.76
N ALA A 25 2.77 8.11 10.17
CA ALA A 25 1.50 8.17 10.89
C ALA A 25 1.47 7.17 12.05
N PHE A 26 1.85 5.92 11.80
CA PHE A 26 1.94 4.90 12.85
C PHE A 26 3.01 5.23 13.89
N LEU A 27 4.15 5.81 13.51
CA LEU A 27 5.17 6.24 14.47
C LEU A 27 4.64 7.30 15.43
N ILE A 28 3.93 8.31 14.90
CA ILE A 28 3.32 9.37 15.71
C ILE A 28 2.31 8.77 16.68
N ILE A 29 1.42 7.89 16.20
CA ILE A 29 0.43 7.21 17.05
C ILE A 29 1.12 6.40 18.14
N ALA A 30 2.14 5.60 17.79
CA ALA A 30 2.90 4.81 18.75
C ALA A 30 3.52 5.68 19.84
N ILE A 31 4.13 6.82 19.49
CA ILE A 31 4.71 7.76 20.46
C ILE A 31 3.62 8.37 21.36
N LEU A 32 2.49 8.79 20.79
CA LEU A 32 1.39 9.41 21.55
C LEU A 32 0.77 8.43 22.56
N GLU A 33 0.61 7.16 22.19
CA GLU A 33 0.16 6.14 23.12
C GLU A 33 1.24 5.76 24.14
N PHE A 34 2.51 5.62 23.73
CA PHE A 34 3.61 5.30 24.65
C PHE A 34 3.79 6.38 25.72
N THR A 35 3.61 7.65 25.35
CA THR A 35 3.67 8.81 26.24
C THR A 35 2.38 9.04 27.04
N GLN A 36 1.36 8.21 26.85
CA GLN A 36 0.07 8.28 27.56
C GLN A 36 -0.68 9.61 27.38
N VAL A 37 -0.40 10.31 26.28
CA VAL A 37 -1.18 11.50 25.86
C VAL A 37 -2.59 11.05 25.45
N ILE A 38 -2.69 9.89 24.80
CA ILE A 38 -3.94 9.22 24.48
C ILE A 38 -4.20 8.14 25.54
N LYS A 39 -5.30 8.27 26.28
CA LYS A 39 -5.78 7.24 27.21
C LYS A 39 -7.02 6.59 26.63
N ILE A 40 -6.91 5.31 26.30
CA ILE A 40 -8.02 4.51 25.80
C ILE A 40 -8.81 3.95 26.99
N ASN A 41 -10.14 3.92 26.87
CA ASN A 41 -11.04 3.40 27.91
C ASN A 41 -11.20 1.87 27.79
N GLU A 42 -11.59 1.18 28.86
CA GLU A 42 -11.66 -0.29 28.93
C GLU A 42 -12.55 -0.94 27.86
N THR A 43 -13.70 -0.34 27.55
CA THR A 43 -14.57 -0.83 26.46
C THR A 43 -13.87 -0.78 25.12
N HIS A 44 -13.07 0.27 24.88
CA HIS A 44 -12.33 0.43 23.64
C HIS A 44 -11.17 -0.57 23.59
N HIS A 45 -10.51 -0.87 24.70
CA HIS A 45 -9.47 -1.91 24.76
C HIS A 45 -10.00 -3.28 24.31
N THR A 46 -11.18 -3.67 24.80
CA THR A 46 -11.79 -4.95 24.43
C THR A 46 -12.13 -5.00 22.94
N PHE A 47 -12.72 -3.93 22.41
CA PHE A 47 -13.00 -3.82 20.97
C PHE A 47 -11.72 -3.85 20.13
N PHE A 48 -10.69 -3.11 20.54
CA PHE A 48 -9.40 -3.08 19.86
C PHE A 48 -8.76 -4.47 19.82
N ASN A 49 -8.73 -5.20 20.94
CA ASN A 49 -8.19 -6.56 21.00
C ASN A 49 -8.88 -7.50 20.01
N TRP A 50 -10.20 -7.42 19.85
CA TRP A 50 -10.90 -8.23 18.85
C TRP A 50 -10.51 -7.82 17.43
N LEU A 51 -10.45 -6.52 17.16
CA LEU A 51 -10.06 -6.00 15.85
C LEU A 51 -8.63 -6.43 15.47
N THR A 52 -7.68 -6.28 16.39
CA THR A 52 -6.28 -6.66 16.17
C THR A 52 -6.09 -8.17 16.14
N LEU A 53 -6.90 -8.94 16.86
CA LEU A 53 -6.89 -10.41 16.79
C LEU A 53 -7.30 -10.90 15.40
N PHE A 54 -8.37 -10.33 14.84
CA PHE A 54 -8.77 -10.60 13.45
C PHE A 54 -7.68 -10.15 12.47
N GLY A 55 -7.12 -8.95 12.66
CA GLY A 55 -6.03 -8.44 11.82
C GLY A 55 -4.78 -9.32 11.85
N GLY A 56 -4.33 -9.75 13.03
CA GLY A 56 -3.18 -10.63 13.21
C GLY A 56 -3.40 -12.01 12.60
N THR A 57 -4.59 -12.58 12.78
CA THR A 57 -4.99 -13.84 12.14
C THR A 57 -4.97 -13.71 10.61
N TRP A 58 -5.44 -12.58 10.08
CA TRP A 58 -5.40 -12.30 8.64
C TRP A 58 -3.97 -12.22 8.10
N LEU A 59 -3.04 -11.58 8.80
CA LEU A 59 -1.63 -11.52 8.40
C LEU A 59 -1.01 -12.93 8.29
N ILE A 60 -1.30 -13.80 9.26
CA ILE A 60 -0.84 -15.19 9.26
C ILE A 60 -1.48 -15.96 8.09
N ALA A 61 -2.79 -15.83 7.90
CA ALA A 61 -3.51 -16.49 6.83
C ALA A 61 -3.02 -16.06 5.44
N ASP A 62 -2.78 -14.75 5.23
CA ASP A 62 -2.25 -14.21 3.97
C ASP A 62 -0.82 -14.68 3.71
N PHE A 63 0.02 -14.79 4.74
CA PHE A 63 1.34 -15.40 4.64
C PHE A 63 1.28 -16.88 4.22
N LEU A 64 0.41 -17.67 4.86
CA LEU A 64 0.21 -19.08 4.49
C LEU A 64 -0.34 -19.22 3.06
N TRP A 65 -1.27 -18.35 2.66
CA TRP A 65 -1.78 -18.33 1.28
C TRP A 65 -0.65 -18.00 0.30
N ALA A 66 0.17 -16.98 0.59
CA ALA A 66 1.31 -16.64 -0.24
C ALA A 66 2.33 -17.79 -0.33
N LEU A 67 2.51 -18.59 0.73
CA LEU A 67 3.35 -19.79 0.69
C LEU A 67 2.81 -20.89 -0.24
N PHE A 68 1.51 -21.20 -0.14
CA PHE A 68 0.94 -22.36 -0.84
C PHE A 68 0.45 -22.06 -2.26
N SER A 69 0.15 -20.80 -2.59
CA SER A 69 -0.42 -20.43 -3.89
C SER A 69 0.60 -19.75 -4.80
N LYS A 70 1.06 -20.48 -5.83
CA LYS A 70 1.88 -19.91 -6.91
C LYS A 70 1.23 -18.72 -7.61
N LYS A 71 -0.11 -18.67 -7.66
CA LYS A 71 -0.86 -17.54 -8.24
C LYS A 71 -0.73 -16.29 -7.36
N ARG A 72 -0.74 -16.45 -6.04
CA ARG A 72 -0.57 -15.36 -5.08
C ARG A 72 0.86 -14.83 -5.09
N GLN A 73 1.87 -15.72 -5.12
CA GLN A 73 3.30 -15.36 -5.15
C GLN A 73 3.69 -14.43 -6.30
N LYS A 74 3.01 -14.52 -7.45
CA LYS A 74 3.26 -13.62 -8.58
C LYS A 74 2.80 -12.18 -8.33
N LYS A 75 1.88 -11.96 -7.38
CA LYS A 75 1.24 -10.67 -7.12
C LYS A 75 1.67 -10.02 -5.81
N VAL A 76 2.32 -10.75 -4.92
CA VAL A 76 2.72 -10.24 -3.61
C VAL A 76 4.23 -10.39 -3.43
N ALA A 77 4.85 -9.43 -2.76
CA ALA A 77 6.23 -9.59 -2.32
C ALA A 77 6.24 -10.50 -1.07
N MET A 78 6.97 -11.61 -1.15
CA MET A 78 7.11 -12.53 0.00
C MET A 78 7.84 -11.88 1.17
N LEU A 79 8.70 -10.89 0.89
CA LEU A 79 9.42 -10.13 1.91
C LEU A 79 8.45 -9.45 2.89
N ASP A 80 7.46 -8.74 2.36
CA ASP A 80 6.44 -8.01 3.12
C ASP A 80 5.67 -8.98 4.03
N LYS A 81 5.30 -10.15 3.48
CA LYS A 81 4.57 -11.19 4.24
C LYS A 81 5.41 -11.77 5.36
N VAL A 82 6.71 -11.98 5.14
CA VAL A 82 7.64 -12.43 6.18
C VAL A 82 7.85 -11.35 7.23
N LEU A 83 7.94 -10.08 6.83
CA LEU A 83 8.17 -8.95 7.72
C LEU A 83 6.99 -8.72 8.68
N HIS A 84 5.77 -8.87 8.16
CA HIS A 84 4.54 -8.74 8.94
C HIS A 84 4.12 -10.02 9.71
N LEU A 85 4.74 -11.17 9.46
CA LEU A 85 4.39 -12.42 10.15
C LEU A 85 4.65 -12.36 11.68
N PRO A 86 5.82 -11.88 12.17
CA PRO A 86 6.05 -11.70 13.60
C PRO A 86 4.99 -10.82 14.28
N LEU A 87 4.54 -9.76 13.59
CA LEU A 87 3.46 -8.91 14.06
C LEU A 87 2.15 -9.68 14.18
N GLY A 88 1.79 -10.47 13.17
CA GLY A 88 0.57 -11.30 13.22
C GLY A 88 0.58 -12.26 14.40
N ILE A 89 1.71 -12.95 14.63
CA ILE A 89 1.89 -13.87 15.76
C ILE A 89 1.82 -13.11 17.10
N TYR A 90 2.48 -11.96 17.18
CA TYR A 90 2.46 -11.11 18.37
C TYR A 90 1.04 -10.67 18.72
N LEU A 91 0.31 -10.09 17.76
CA LEU A 91 -1.06 -9.59 17.96
C LEU A 91 -1.98 -10.72 18.41
N VAL A 92 -1.99 -11.86 17.72
CA VAL A 92 -2.84 -13.00 18.11
C VAL A 92 -2.52 -13.47 19.54
N SER A 93 -1.24 -13.61 19.88
CA SER A 93 -0.83 -14.08 21.20
C SER A 93 -1.16 -13.07 22.30
N PHE A 94 -0.90 -11.79 22.03
CA PHE A 94 -1.15 -10.66 22.93
C PHE A 94 -2.64 -10.45 23.17
N ASP A 95 -3.44 -10.43 22.10
CA ASP A 95 -4.88 -10.18 22.17
C ASP A 95 -5.61 -11.32 22.87
N LEU A 96 -5.25 -12.58 22.58
CA LEU A 96 -5.80 -13.73 23.32
C LEU A 96 -5.44 -13.67 24.80
N PHE A 97 -4.19 -13.32 25.13
CA PHE A 97 -3.78 -13.15 26.52
C PHE A 97 -4.61 -12.07 27.21
N CYS A 98 -4.71 -10.87 26.63
CA CYS A 98 -5.47 -9.75 27.16
C CYS A 98 -6.98 -10.04 27.30
N LEU A 99 -7.57 -10.78 26.35
CA LEU A 99 -8.98 -11.19 26.40
C LEU A 99 -9.24 -12.25 27.48
N ILE A 100 -8.28 -13.13 27.76
CA ILE A 100 -8.39 -14.15 28.82
C ILE A 100 -8.19 -13.52 30.21
N THR A 101 -7.27 -12.57 30.35
CA THR A 101 -6.84 -12.03 31.65
C THR A 101 -7.51 -10.70 32.04
N GLN A 102 -8.63 -10.31 31.43
CA GLN A 102 -9.30 -9.01 31.65
C GLN A 102 -9.33 -8.56 33.13
N PRO A 103 -9.34 -7.25 33.46
CA PRO A 103 -8.54 -6.12 32.97
C PRO A 103 -7.32 -5.88 33.90
N THR A 104 -6.73 -6.95 34.45
CA THR A 104 -5.79 -6.85 35.58
C THR A 104 -4.40 -6.34 35.22
N ASN A 105 -4.07 -6.19 33.93
CA ASN A 105 -2.72 -5.81 33.47
C ASN A 105 -2.72 -4.58 32.55
N GLN A 106 -3.11 -3.42 33.11
CA GLN A 106 -3.02 -2.12 32.41
C GLN A 106 -1.62 -1.85 31.86
N LEU A 107 -0.55 -2.24 32.59
CA LEU A 107 0.84 -2.08 32.13
C LEU A 107 1.14 -2.84 30.84
N ILE A 108 0.62 -4.06 30.69
CA ILE A 108 0.83 -4.88 29.49
C ILE A 108 0.16 -4.21 28.30
N TYR A 109 -1.05 -3.68 28.49
CA TYR A 109 -1.74 -2.93 27.44
C TYR A 109 -1.00 -1.63 27.09
N GLN A 110 -0.56 -0.91 28.12
CA GLN A 110 0.11 0.38 28.02
C GLN A 110 1.35 0.33 27.11
N TYR A 111 2.10 -0.77 27.15
CA TYR A 111 3.31 -0.93 26.34
C TYR A 111 3.10 -1.82 25.11
N GLY A 112 2.22 -2.82 25.18
CA GLY A 112 2.08 -3.82 24.13
C GLY A 112 1.53 -3.27 22.81
N ILE A 113 0.45 -2.48 22.88
CA ILE A 113 -0.15 -1.87 21.68
C ILE A 113 0.81 -0.86 21.02
N PRO A 114 1.44 0.08 21.75
CA PRO A 114 2.43 0.98 21.16
C PRO A 114 3.62 0.26 20.53
N ILE A 115 4.09 -0.85 21.11
CA ILE A 115 5.16 -1.67 20.55
C ILE A 115 4.72 -2.28 19.21
N ALA A 116 3.51 -2.84 19.14
CA ALA A 116 2.97 -3.39 17.88
C ALA A 116 2.85 -2.32 16.79
N ILE A 117 2.31 -1.14 17.14
CA ILE A 117 2.17 -0.02 16.21
C ILE A 117 3.55 0.51 15.78
N GLY A 118 4.51 0.59 16.70
CA GLY A 118 5.89 0.95 16.40
C GLY A 118 6.55 -0.05 15.45
N PHE A 119 6.30 -1.35 15.63
CA PHE A 119 6.77 -2.38 14.72
C PHE A 119 6.16 -2.25 13.32
N ILE A 120 4.86 -1.96 13.21
CA ILE A 120 4.19 -1.65 11.93
C ILE A 120 4.88 -0.48 11.23
N SER A 121 5.19 0.59 11.96
CA SER A 121 5.90 1.74 11.42
C SER A 121 7.27 1.37 10.85
N ILE A 122 8.05 0.57 11.57
CA ILE A 122 9.36 0.08 11.11
C ILE A 122 9.21 -0.76 9.84
N CYS A 123 8.22 -1.65 9.79
CA CYS A 123 7.95 -2.48 8.61
C CYS A 123 7.64 -1.61 7.40
N TYR A 124 6.69 -0.69 7.52
CA TYR A 124 6.33 0.21 6.41
C TYR A 124 7.48 1.15 6.01
N GLY A 125 8.28 1.62 6.97
CA GLY A 125 9.46 2.43 6.67
C GLY A 125 10.50 1.64 5.88
N PHE A 126 10.73 0.38 6.25
CA PHE A 126 11.61 -0.52 5.51
C PHE A 126 11.06 -0.85 4.11
N GLU A 127 9.78 -1.19 4.00
CA GLU A 127 9.11 -1.50 2.73
C GLU A 127 9.14 -0.29 1.78
N ALA A 128 8.91 0.93 2.29
CA ALA A 128 9.01 2.16 1.52
C ALA A 128 10.39 2.32 0.86
N ILE A 129 11.46 2.11 1.63
CA ILE A 129 12.83 2.20 1.12
C ILE A 129 13.10 1.04 0.16
N TYR A 130 12.75 -0.18 0.54
CA TYR A 130 13.03 -1.37 -0.25
C TYR A 130 12.32 -1.36 -1.61
N HIS A 131 11.03 -1.01 -1.66
CA HIS A 131 10.25 -1.02 -2.89
C HIS A 131 10.54 0.12 -3.85
N PHE A 132 11.16 1.19 -3.35
CA PHE A 132 11.73 2.21 -4.23
C PHE A 132 12.81 1.59 -5.15
N PHE A 133 13.65 0.70 -4.61
CA PHE A 133 14.68 0.01 -5.39
C PHE A 133 14.18 -1.28 -6.06
N LYS A 134 13.31 -2.04 -5.40
CA LYS A 134 12.73 -3.31 -5.87
C LYS A 134 11.20 -3.27 -5.85
N PRO A 135 10.58 -2.79 -6.95
CA PRO A 135 9.13 -2.64 -7.03
C PRO A 135 8.44 -3.99 -6.87
N ILE A 136 7.25 -3.97 -6.28
CA ILE A 136 6.38 -5.14 -6.20
C ILE A 136 5.87 -5.47 -7.60
N PRO A 137 5.67 -6.77 -7.94
CA PRO A 137 5.12 -7.17 -9.22
C PRO A 137 3.85 -6.43 -9.65
N VAL A 138 2.96 -6.09 -8.71
CA VAL A 138 1.73 -5.34 -9.00
C VAL A 138 2.01 -3.93 -9.52
N VAL A 139 3.03 -3.25 -8.98
CA VAL A 139 3.43 -1.91 -9.45
C VAL A 139 4.00 -1.98 -10.87
N LEU A 140 4.65 -3.10 -11.22
CA LEU A 140 5.13 -3.35 -12.59
C LEU A 140 3.95 -3.58 -13.55
N GLU A 141 2.98 -4.43 -13.16
CA GLU A 141 1.77 -4.69 -13.96
C GLU A 141 0.99 -3.38 -14.22
N MET A 142 0.80 -2.55 -13.18
CA MET A 142 0.11 -1.26 -13.33
C MET A 142 0.84 -0.28 -14.25
N ALA A 143 2.18 -0.23 -14.17
CA ALA A 143 2.96 0.64 -15.05
C ALA A 143 2.86 0.20 -16.52
N GLU A 144 2.84 -1.11 -16.78
CA GLU A 144 2.66 -1.67 -18.14
C GLU A 144 1.24 -1.42 -18.68
N GLU A 145 0.21 -1.49 -17.83
CA GLU A 145 -1.17 -1.18 -18.21
C GLU A 145 -1.35 0.31 -18.54
N GLU A 146 -0.82 1.22 -17.70
CA GLU A 146 -0.86 2.66 -17.97
C GLU A 146 -0.09 3.04 -19.24
N GLU A 147 1.04 2.39 -19.52
CA GLU A 147 1.80 2.64 -20.75
C GLU A 147 1.00 2.21 -21.99
N LYS A 148 0.32 1.04 -21.94
CA LYS A 148 -0.55 0.57 -23.01
C LYS A 148 -1.76 1.48 -23.23
N GLU A 149 -2.37 2.00 -22.18
CA GLU A 149 -3.46 2.98 -22.30
C GLU A 149 -2.98 4.32 -22.84
N ALA A 150 -1.82 4.79 -22.42
CA ALA A 150 -1.23 6.02 -22.92
C ALA A 150 -0.89 5.93 -24.41
N LEU A 151 -0.42 4.76 -24.87
CA LEU A 151 -0.18 4.48 -26.28
C LEU A 151 -1.48 4.48 -27.08
N LYS A 152 -2.54 3.81 -26.60
CA LYS A 152 -3.87 3.83 -27.26
C LYS A 152 -4.44 5.24 -27.40
N LYS A 153 -4.36 6.06 -26.35
CA LYS A 153 -4.83 7.45 -26.39
C LYS A 153 -4.03 8.33 -27.36
N LEU A 154 -2.73 8.05 -27.51
CA LEU A 154 -1.87 8.72 -28.50
C LEU A 154 -2.23 8.31 -29.94
N GLU A 155 -2.53 7.02 -30.17
CA GLU A 155 -3.00 6.52 -31.47
C GLU A 155 -4.37 7.11 -31.84
N GLU A 156 -5.30 7.20 -30.88
CA GLU A 156 -6.60 7.85 -31.07
C GLU A 156 -6.46 9.35 -31.40
N GLN A 157 -5.61 10.08 -30.67
CA GLN A 157 -5.36 11.51 -30.92
C GLN A 157 -4.68 11.77 -32.26
N GLN A 158 -3.71 10.95 -32.66
CA GLN A 158 -3.08 11.07 -33.99
C GLN A 158 -4.07 10.74 -35.11
N THR A 159 -4.94 9.76 -34.90
CA THR A 159 -5.98 9.42 -35.88
C THR A 159 -6.99 10.55 -36.03
N GLU A 160 -7.40 11.19 -34.92
CA GLU A 160 -8.27 12.38 -34.96
C GLU A 160 -7.60 13.59 -35.62
N GLU A 161 -6.32 13.87 -35.34
CA GLU A 161 -5.58 14.97 -35.99
C GLU A 161 -5.44 14.76 -37.50
N ILE A 162 -5.16 13.54 -37.96
CA ILE A 162 -5.07 13.19 -39.39
C ILE A 162 -6.42 13.37 -40.09
N ILE A 163 -7.53 12.97 -39.45
CA ILE A 163 -8.89 13.12 -40.00
C ILE A 163 -9.30 14.60 -40.10
N VAL A 164 -8.85 15.44 -39.16
CA VAL A 164 -9.09 16.90 -39.20
C VAL A 164 -8.25 17.57 -40.28
N GLU A 165 -7.00 17.14 -40.49
CA GLU A 165 -6.14 17.64 -41.57
C GLU A 165 -6.65 17.26 -42.97
N GLU A 166 -7.17 16.04 -43.16
CA GLU A 166 -7.78 15.63 -44.44
C GLU A 166 -9.03 16.45 -44.75
N LYS A 167 -9.95 16.63 -43.79
CA LYS A 167 -11.15 17.47 -43.98
C LYS A 167 -10.81 18.93 -44.24
N GLY A 168 -9.73 19.44 -43.66
CA GLY A 168 -9.24 20.80 -43.92
C GLY A 168 -8.71 20.98 -45.35
N LYS A 169 -8.05 19.96 -45.91
CA LYS A 169 -7.51 19.98 -47.29
C LYS A 169 -8.60 19.82 -48.35
N ASP A 170 -9.62 18.99 -48.09
CA ASP A 170 -10.76 18.82 -49.00
C ASP A 170 -11.59 20.10 -49.09
N ALA A 171 -11.79 20.81 -47.97
CA ALA A 171 -12.49 22.10 -47.95
C ALA A 171 -11.71 23.24 -48.67
N GLU A 172 -10.39 23.16 -48.74
CA GLU A 172 -9.54 24.16 -49.40
C GLU A 172 -9.43 23.94 -50.92
N GLN A 173 -9.67 22.72 -51.41
CA GLN A 173 -9.72 22.41 -52.84
C GLN A 173 -11.04 22.82 -53.50
N ASP A 174 -12.16 22.74 -52.79
CA ASP A 174 -13.47 23.19 -53.31
C ASP A 174 -13.57 24.72 -53.47
N VAL A 175 -12.80 25.50 -52.71
CA VAL A 175 -12.80 26.98 -52.79
C VAL A 175 -11.93 27.51 -53.95
N LYS A 176 -11.06 26.69 -54.54
CA LYS A 176 -10.16 27.10 -55.65
C LYS A 176 -10.67 26.75 -57.05
N ASN A 177 -11.80 26.05 -57.16
CA ASN A 177 -12.37 25.61 -58.44
C ASN A 177 -13.63 26.40 -58.87
N ASP A 178 -14.04 27.43 -58.14
CA ASP A 178 -15.04 28.43 -58.52
C ASP A 178 -14.38 29.74 -59.01
#